data_AF-A0A7X1IQN6-F1
#
_entry.id   AF-A0A7X1IQN6-F1
#
_cell.length_a   1.000
_cell.length_b   1.000
_cell.length_c   1.000
_cell.angle_alpha   90.00
_cell.angle_beta   90.00
_cell.angle_gamma   90.00
#
_symmetry.space_group_name_H-M   'P 1'
#
loop_
_entity.id
_entity.type
_entity.pdbx_description
1 polymer ?
#
loop_
_entity_poly.entity_id
_entity_poly.type
_entity_poly.pdbx_seq_one_letter_code
_entity_poly.pdbx_strand_id
1 'polypeptide(L)'
;QGLRSVWRDGDDLLAEVALPEAAGSRDGYGIHPALLDAALHPLLAARFPDGGHDEVRVPYEWNGVSLWAVGATTVRVRLSPVEGGIEQGARVTVADTTGGPVLSVDAMRTRAVRASHLSAHQQRDQQGLFTVEWTPIPVPEQEAPGGAPWVTLGEGATPADVVRSDDEAPWAVVTPIEAGGDGLAAAERVLSLVQEFLAAPRLAESRLLLVTRGAVATEDDGDVDPVAASIWGLVRSAQSEHPGRFVLVDTDGLVDTDGGDLPQAALRHLVEEQDEPQIALRDGRFSVPRLTQARRPAALVAPLGEPAWRLRMGAGGSLEDLTAAPCPEVLEPLEPGRIRVSMSAAGINFRDVLVALGMVSAYGAMGGEGAGVVTEVAPDVTHVAVGDQVMGVFEGAFGSVAVADARMVVPVPSGWGVLEAAGAPVAFLTAWYGL
;
A
#
# COMPACT_ATOMS: atom_id res chain seq x y z
N GLN A 1 4.31 19.64 -9.42
CA GLN A 1 3.65 20.78 -10.11
C GLN A 1 4.66 21.44 -11.05
N GLY A 2 4.51 21.30 -12.37
CA GLY A 2 5.52 21.72 -13.36
C GLY A 2 5.17 23.00 -14.15
N LEU A 3 3.90 23.40 -14.18
CA LEU A 3 3.44 24.62 -14.84
C LEU A 3 3.92 25.87 -14.10
N ARG A 4 4.65 26.77 -14.76
CA ARG A 4 5.21 28.00 -14.16
C ARG A 4 4.34 29.21 -14.42
N SER A 5 3.84 29.33 -15.65
CA SER A 5 3.05 30.48 -16.08
C SER A 5 2.21 30.11 -17.29
N VAL A 6 1.08 30.80 -17.44
CA VAL A 6 0.13 30.64 -18.55
C VAL A 6 -0.22 32.02 -19.10
N TRP A 7 -0.30 32.12 -20.41
CA TRP A 7 -0.73 33.30 -21.14
C TRP A 7 -1.77 32.91 -22.19
N ARG A 8 -2.49 33.90 -22.70
CA ARG A 8 -3.46 33.74 -23.78
C ARG A 8 -3.13 34.69 -24.92
N ASP A 9 -3.09 34.16 -26.14
CA ASP A 9 -2.90 34.91 -27.38
C ASP A 9 -4.04 34.56 -28.33
N GLY A 10 -5.07 35.42 -28.37
CA GLY A 10 -6.33 35.11 -29.04
C GLY A 10 -7.00 33.86 -28.44
N ASP A 11 -7.16 32.83 -29.28
CA ASP A 11 -7.72 31.54 -28.89
C ASP A 11 -6.66 30.52 -28.45
N ASP A 12 -5.38 30.87 -28.56
CA ASP A 12 -4.28 30.00 -28.17
C ASP A 12 -3.90 30.17 -26.71
N LEU A 13 -3.52 29.07 -26.08
CA LEU A 13 -2.94 29.06 -24.73
C LEU A 13 -1.44 28.85 -24.85
N LEU A 14 -0.68 29.69 -24.16
CA LEU A 14 0.75 29.55 -24.06
C LEU A 14 1.14 29.23 -22.63
N ALA A 15 2.17 28.42 -22.44
CA ALA A 15 2.65 28.09 -21.11
C ALA A 15 4.17 27.91 -21.06
N GLU A 16 4.75 28.22 -19.91
CA GLU A 16 6.11 27.81 -19.58
C GLU A 16 6.04 26.71 -18.53
N VAL A 17 6.74 25.62 -18.79
CA VAL A 17 6.67 24.39 -18.00
C VAL A 17 8.07 23.92 -17.70
N ALA A 18 8.34 23.61 -16.44
CA ALA A 18 9.58 23.02 -16.00
C ALA A 18 9.32 21.64 -15.39
N LEU A 19 10.24 20.71 -15.64
CA LEU A 19 10.19 19.38 -15.05
C LEU A 19 10.36 19.50 -13.53
N PRO A 20 9.42 18.98 -12.71
CA PRO A 20 9.56 19.02 -11.26
C PRO A 20 10.78 18.21 -10.80
N GLU A 21 11.50 18.68 -9.78
CA GLU A 21 12.66 17.96 -9.23
C GLU A 21 12.29 16.58 -8.68
N ALA A 22 11.07 16.44 -8.15
CA ALA A 22 10.52 15.18 -7.65
C ALA A 22 10.20 14.14 -8.74
N ALA A 23 10.33 14.48 -10.03
CA ALA A 23 9.93 13.61 -11.14
C ALA A 23 10.92 12.46 -11.44
N GLY A 24 12.05 12.39 -10.73
CA GLY A 24 13.01 11.29 -10.84
C GLY A 24 14.03 11.45 -11.97
N SER A 25 14.57 10.31 -12.44
CA SER A 25 15.62 10.29 -13.47
C SER A 25 15.14 10.87 -14.80
N ARG A 26 16.01 11.63 -15.44
CA ARG A 26 15.76 12.32 -16.72
C ARG A 26 16.15 11.46 -17.93
N ASP A 27 16.86 10.38 -17.68
CA ASP A 27 17.49 9.56 -18.71
C ASP A 27 16.49 8.54 -19.30
N GLY A 28 16.66 8.24 -20.59
CA GLY A 28 15.85 7.22 -21.28
C GLY A 28 14.55 7.73 -21.90
N TYR A 29 14.21 9.01 -21.74
CA TYR A 29 13.02 9.63 -22.35
C TYR A 29 13.38 10.59 -23.48
N GLY A 30 12.61 10.55 -24.58
CA GLY A 30 12.66 11.59 -25.61
C GLY A 30 12.19 12.93 -25.04
N ILE A 31 10.99 12.95 -24.47
CA ILE A 31 10.49 14.01 -23.59
C ILE A 31 9.98 13.36 -22.31
N HIS A 32 10.32 13.93 -21.15
CA HIS A 32 9.94 13.34 -19.86
C HIS A 32 8.40 13.32 -19.71
N PRO A 33 7.76 12.19 -19.33
CA PRO A 33 6.30 12.08 -19.23
C PRO A 33 5.67 13.16 -18.34
N ALA A 34 6.24 13.44 -17.17
CA ALA A 34 5.76 14.51 -16.28
C ALA A 34 5.89 15.93 -16.88
N LEU A 35 6.88 16.16 -17.77
CA LEU A 35 7.02 17.44 -18.47
C LEU A 35 5.95 17.58 -19.56
N LEU A 36 5.71 16.50 -20.30
CA LEU A 36 4.67 16.44 -21.33
C LEU A 36 3.27 16.56 -20.72
N ASP A 37 2.99 15.89 -19.61
CA ASP A 37 1.71 16.03 -18.90
C ASP A 37 1.49 17.47 -18.43
N ALA A 38 2.50 18.08 -17.81
CA ALA A 38 2.43 19.46 -17.36
C ALA A 38 2.27 20.48 -18.52
N ALA A 39 2.70 20.13 -19.74
CA ALA A 39 2.44 20.92 -20.95
C ALA A 39 0.96 21.02 -21.30
N LEU A 40 0.12 20.09 -20.82
CA LEU A 40 -1.32 20.05 -21.09
C LEU A 40 -2.17 20.69 -20.00
N HIS A 41 -1.59 20.99 -18.83
CA HIS A 41 -2.28 21.64 -17.71
C HIS A 41 -2.97 22.97 -18.06
N PRO A 42 -2.52 23.80 -19.04
CA PRO A 42 -3.26 24.99 -19.44
C PRO A 42 -4.70 24.70 -19.92
N LEU A 43 -4.98 23.50 -20.45
CA LEU A 43 -6.33 23.07 -20.84
C LEU A 43 -7.27 22.94 -19.63
N LEU A 44 -6.74 22.66 -18.45
CA LEU A 44 -7.51 22.64 -17.19
C LEU A 44 -7.82 24.07 -16.73
N ALA A 45 -6.92 25.02 -16.97
CA ALA A 45 -7.09 26.42 -16.59
C ALA A 45 -8.09 27.18 -17.49
N ALA A 46 -8.32 26.72 -18.72
CA ALA A 46 -9.30 27.32 -19.65
C ALA A 46 -10.78 27.07 -19.25
N ARG A 47 -11.05 26.34 -18.16
CA ARG A 47 -12.38 25.84 -17.75
C ARG A 47 -13.25 26.76 -16.89
N PHE A 48 -13.06 28.07 -16.88
CA PHE A 48 -13.99 28.97 -16.18
C PHE A 48 -14.34 30.13 -17.10
N PRO A 49 -15.64 30.32 -17.46
CA PRO A 49 -16.59 30.84 -16.48
C PRO A 49 -18.08 30.43 -16.66
N ASP A 50 -18.45 29.21 -17.03
CA ASP A 50 -19.86 28.77 -16.96
C ASP A 50 -20.02 27.48 -16.16
N GLY A 51 -20.70 27.60 -15.02
CA GLY A 51 -20.91 26.55 -14.04
C GLY A 51 -21.78 25.41 -14.57
N GLY A 52 -21.15 24.26 -14.76
CA GLY A 52 -21.73 22.98 -15.14
C GLY A 52 -20.65 22.22 -15.92
N HIS A 53 -20.22 21.01 -15.62
CA HIS A 53 -20.87 19.85 -15.04
C HIS A 53 -19.76 18.92 -14.48
N ASP A 54 -20.16 17.82 -13.83
CA ASP A 54 -19.36 16.75 -13.20
C ASP A 54 -18.37 16.02 -14.15
N GLU A 55 -17.76 16.66 -15.14
CA GLU A 55 -16.99 16.04 -16.23
C GLU A 55 -15.59 16.66 -16.41
N VAL A 56 -14.55 15.87 -16.13
CA VAL A 56 -13.15 16.15 -16.47
C VAL A 56 -12.90 15.65 -17.89
N ARG A 57 -12.29 16.47 -18.75
CA ARG A 57 -11.87 16.02 -20.08
C ARG A 57 -10.39 15.68 -20.05
N VAL A 58 -10.06 14.50 -20.56
CA VAL A 58 -8.70 13.98 -20.59
C VAL A 58 -8.26 13.79 -22.04
N PRO A 59 -6.98 14.00 -22.38
CA PRO A 59 -6.43 13.60 -23.67
C PRO A 59 -6.68 12.11 -23.92
N TYR A 60 -7.14 11.76 -25.11
CA TYR A 60 -7.43 10.35 -25.46
C TYR A 60 -6.87 9.95 -26.83
N GLU A 61 -6.73 10.89 -27.75
CA GLU A 61 -6.25 10.60 -29.11
C GLU A 61 -5.18 11.63 -29.51
N TRP A 62 -4.09 11.16 -30.12
CA TRP A 62 -2.96 11.97 -30.56
C TRP A 62 -2.59 11.63 -31.99
N ASN A 63 -2.63 12.61 -32.89
CA ASN A 63 -2.34 12.46 -34.31
C ASN A 63 -1.18 13.38 -34.73
N GLY A 64 -0.30 12.88 -35.59
CA GLY A 64 0.83 13.64 -36.12
C GLY A 64 1.87 14.03 -35.06
N VAL A 65 2.22 13.09 -34.17
CA VAL A 65 3.23 13.32 -33.13
C VAL A 65 4.63 13.24 -33.74
N SER A 66 5.43 14.30 -33.60
CA SER A 66 6.83 14.35 -34.02
C SER A 66 7.69 14.90 -32.89
N LEU A 67 8.78 14.19 -32.58
CA LEU A 67 9.79 14.60 -31.62
C LEU A 67 11.03 15.10 -32.37
N TRP A 68 11.50 16.29 -32.00
CA TRP A 68 12.56 17.01 -32.71
C TRP A 68 13.84 17.11 -31.89
N ALA A 69 13.73 17.18 -30.57
CA ALA A 69 14.86 17.27 -29.65
C ALA A 69 14.57 16.48 -28.36
N VAL A 70 15.63 16.10 -27.64
CA VAL A 70 15.56 15.33 -26.40
C VAL A 70 16.24 16.05 -25.24
N GLY A 71 15.93 15.65 -24.01
CA GLY A 71 16.59 16.16 -22.80
C GLY A 71 16.13 17.54 -22.32
N ALA A 72 15.04 18.07 -22.88
CA ALA A 72 14.46 19.33 -22.41
C ALA A 72 13.95 19.19 -20.97
N THR A 73 14.33 20.13 -20.09
CA THR A 73 13.85 20.22 -18.70
C THR A 73 12.95 21.42 -18.47
N THR A 74 12.97 22.39 -19.38
CA THR A 74 12.08 23.55 -19.39
C THR A 74 11.66 23.82 -20.83
N VAL A 75 10.37 23.97 -21.05
CA VAL A 75 9.77 24.15 -22.37
C VAL A 75 8.72 25.25 -22.36
N ARG A 76 8.53 25.85 -23.53
CA ARG A 76 7.41 26.74 -23.86
C ARG A 76 6.45 26.00 -24.75
N VAL A 77 5.18 26.05 -24.40
CA VAL A 77 4.11 25.28 -25.04
C VAL A 77 3.12 26.26 -25.65
N ARG A 78 2.66 25.97 -26.86
CA ARG A 78 1.52 26.62 -27.50
C ARG A 78 0.47 25.55 -27.80
N LEU A 79 -0.73 25.79 -27.31
CA LEU A 79 -1.91 24.97 -27.54
C LEU A 79 -2.88 25.77 -28.39
N SER A 80 -3.06 25.35 -29.63
CA SER A 80 -3.97 26.01 -30.56
C SER A 80 -5.23 25.16 -30.74
N PRO A 81 -6.44 25.73 -30.63
CA PRO A 81 -7.68 24.97 -30.76
C PRO A 81 -7.78 24.21 -32.10
N VAL A 82 -8.38 23.02 -32.06
CA VAL A 82 -8.85 22.33 -33.27
C VAL A 82 -10.33 22.61 -33.51
N GLU A 83 -10.90 22.05 -34.59
CA GLU A 83 -12.33 22.14 -34.87
C GLU A 83 -13.16 21.63 -33.66
N GLY A 84 -14.11 22.45 -33.19
CA GLY A 84 -14.88 22.19 -31.98
C GLY A 84 -14.35 22.88 -30.70
N GLY A 85 -13.25 23.63 -30.80
CA GLY A 85 -12.71 24.47 -29.73
C GLY A 85 -11.67 23.77 -28.86
N ILE A 86 -10.98 24.56 -28.03
CA ILE A 86 -9.83 24.10 -27.22
C ILE A 86 -10.21 22.98 -26.24
N GLU A 87 -11.49 22.92 -25.85
CA GLU A 87 -12.01 21.86 -24.99
C GLU A 87 -12.10 20.51 -25.69
N GLN A 88 -12.35 20.46 -27.00
CA GLN A 88 -12.46 19.21 -27.76
C GLN A 88 -11.09 18.70 -28.22
N GLY A 89 -10.11 19.59 -28.32
CA GLY A 89 -8.74 19.24 -28.67
C GLY A 89 -7.87 20.45 -28.98
N ALA A 90 -6.58 20.19 -29.12
CA ALA A 90 -5.59 21.20 -29.47
C ALA A 90 -4.48 20.62 -30.35
N ARG A 91 -3.93 21.45 -31.22
CA ARG A 91 -2.58 21.27 -31.76
C ARG A 91 -1.58 21.64 -30.67
N VAL A 92 -0.60 20.79 -30.42
CA VAL A 92 0.42 21.01 -29.37
C VAL A 92 1.74 21.32 -30.04
N THR A 93 2.34 22.47 -29.71
CA THR A 93 3.70 22.81 -30.12
C THR A 93 4.52 23.07 -28.87
N VAL A 94 5.63 22.34 -28.72
CA VAL A 94 6.55 22.45 -27.60
C VAL A 94 7.90 22.90 -28.14
N ALA A 95 8.42 23.99 -27.60
CA ALA A 95 9.72 24.56 -27.91
C ALA A 95 10.59 24.64 -26.65
N ASP A 96 11.91 24.66 -26.81
CA ASP A 96 12.83 24.94 -25.72
C ASP A 96 12.86 26.44 -25.36
N THR A 97 13.72 26.82 -24.41
CA THR A 97 13.86 28.21 -23.95
C THR A 97 14.46 29.15 -25.00
N THR A 98 15.11 28.62 -26.03
CA THR A 98 15.67 29.36 -27.18
C THR A 98 14.67 29.49 -28.33
N GLY A 99 13.55 28.75 -28.28
CA GLY A 99 12.54 28.69 -29.34
C GLY A 99 12.76 27.57 -30.36
N GLY A 100 13.72 26.68 -30.13
CA GLY A 100 13.92 25.48 -30.95
C GLY A 100 12.79 24.46 -30.75
N PRO A 101 12.34 23.75 -31.80
CA PRO A 101 11.26 22.77 -31.67
C PRO A 101 11.71 21.55 -30.88
N VAL A 102 10.86 21.11 -29.94
CA VAL A 102 11.07 19.91 -29.11
C VAL A 102 10.07 18.82 -29.47
N LEU A 103 8.77 19.14 -29.49
CA LEU A 103 7.69 18.21 -29.82
C LEU A 103 6.59 18.96 -30.58
N SER A 104 6.01 18.34 -31.60
CA SER A 104 4.81 18.83 -32.25
C SER A 104 3.75 17.72 -32.34
N VAL A 105 2.49 18.11 -32.20
CA VAL A 105 1.32 17.23 -32.34
C VAL A 105 0.30 17.96 -33.16
N ASP A 106 0.00 17.44 -34.35
CA ASP A 106 -0.91 18.07 -35.29
C ASP A 106 -2.32 18.22 -34.74
N ALA A 107 -2.82 17.19 -34.04
CA ALA A 107 -4.11 17.20 -33.35
C ALA A 107 -4.13 16.24 -32.15
N MET A 108 -4.41 16.77 -30.96
CA MET A 108 -4.74 16.01 -29.76
C MET A 108 -6.22 16.20 -29.44
N ARG A 109 -7.00 15.13 -29.29
CA ARG A 109 -8.43 15.20 -28.91
C ARG A 109 -8.64 14.82 -27.45
N THR A 110 -9.66 15.39 -26.84
CA THR A 110 -10.05 15.09 -25.46
C THR A 110 -11.41 14.38 -25.41
N ARG A 111 -11.64 13.60 -24.35
CA ARG A 111 -12.95 13.00 -24.05
C ARG A 111 -13.39 13.38 -22.64
N ALA A 112 -14.69 13.53 -22.43
CA ALA A 112 -15.26 13.75 -21.11
C ALA A 112 -15.30 12.46 -20.27
N VAL A 113 -14.96 12.58 -18.99
CA VAL A 113 -14.96 11.53 -17.95
C VAL A 113 -15.62 12.13 -16.72
N ARG A 114 -16.57 11.40 -16.11
CA ARG A 114 -17.26 11.92 -14.92
C ARG A 114 -16.31 11.98 -13.71
N ALA A 115 -16.29 13.09 -12.98
CA ALA A 115 -15.46 13.26 -11.78
C ALA A 115 -15.88 12.29 -10.66
N SER A 116 -17.15 11.90 -10.63
CA SER A 116 -17.63 10.80 -9.79
C SER A 116 -16.90 9.47 -10.02
N HIS A 117 -16.37 9.18 -11.21
CA HIS A 117 -15.52 7.99 -11.42
C HIS A 117 -14.09 8.16 -10.89
N LEU A 118 -13.59 9.40 -10.79
CA LEU A 118 -12.25 9.70 -10.29
C LEU A 118 -12.19 9.74 -8.75
N SER A 119 -13.30 10.08 -8.09
CA SER A 119 -13.34 10.29 -6.63
C SER A 119 -14.12 9.22 -5.85
N ALA A 120 -15.08 8.51 -6.47
CA ALA A 120 -16.02 7.68 -5.70
C ALA A 120 -15.42 6.37 -5.17
N HIS A 121 -14.33 5.84 -5.75
CA HIS A 121 -13.71 4.60 -5.25
C HIS A 121 -12.62 4.80 -4.18
N GLN A 122 -12.00 5.98 -4.09
CA GLN A 122 -10.94 6.20 -3.11
C GLN A 122 -11.44 6.75 -1.76
N GLN A 123 -12.57 7.47 -1.71
CA GLN A 123 -12.89 8.29 -0.52
C GLN A 123 -14.12 7.89 0.29
N ARG A 124 -15.11 7.16 -0.24
CA ARG A 124 -16.39 6.96 0.49
C ARG A 124 -16.36 5.84 1.52
N ASP A 125 -15.58 4.78 1.32
CA ASP A 125 -15.57 3.62 2.22
C ASP A 125 -14.56 3.71 3.38
N GLN A 126 -13.77 4.79 3.45
CA GLN A 126 -12.67 4.94 4.44
C GLN A 126 -12.81 6.18 5.34
N GLN A 127 -13.94 6.89 5.29
CA GLN A 127 -14.18 7.99 6.24
C GLN A 127 -14.40 7.42 7.64
N GLY A 128 -13.35 7.51 8.48
CA GLY A 128 -13.41 7.12 9.90
C GLY A 128 -12.59 5.89 10.29
N LEU A 129 -11.91 5.22 9.35
CA LEU A 129 -10.97 4.14 9.66
C LEU A 129 -9.56 4.71 9.88
N PHE A 130 -8.95 4.34 10.99
CA PHE A 130 -7.59 4.73 11.35
C PHE A 130 -6.75 3.49 11.66
N THR A 131 -5.46 3.57 11.36
CA THR A 131 -4.47 2.57 11.74
C THR A 131 -3.37 3.24 12.57
N VAL A 132 -2.65 2.45 13.36
CA VAL A 132 -1.42 2.90 14.01
C VAL A 132 -0.26 2.67 13.05
N GLU A 133 0.52 3.72 12.83
CA GLU A 133 1.75 3.70 12.05
C GLU A 133 2.92 4.09 12.96
N TRP A 134 4.01 3.33 12.90
CA TRP A 134 5.20 3.58 13.70
C TRP A 134 6.14 4.50 12.93
N THR A 135 6.08 5.80 13.25
CA THR A 135 6.86 6.82 12.54
C THR A 135 8.26 6.92 13.12
N PRO A 136 9.34 6.80 12.32
CA PRO A 136 10.69 7.03 12.78
C PRO A 136 10.86 8.44 13.34
N ILE A 137 11.52 8.56 14.50
CA ILE A 137 11.82 9.84 15.13
C ILE A 137 13.35 9.99 15.29
N PRO A 138 13.96 11.05 14.75
CA PRO A 138 15.38 11.29 14.94
C PRO A 138 15.64 11.72 16.37
N VAL A 139 16.67 11.15 17.00
CA VAL A 139 17.14 11.56 18.32
C VAL A 139 18.56 12.09 18.20
N PRO A 140 18.91 13.23 18.85
CA PRO A 140 20.27 13.75 18.80
C PRO A 140 21.28 12.75 19.35
N GLU A 141 22.43 12.58 18.70
CA GLU A 141 23.53 11.69 19.15
C GLU A 141 24.27 12.20 20.41
N GLN A 142 23.72 13.14 21.17
CA GLN A 142 24.46 13.77 22.28
C GLN A 142 24.63 12.85 23.49
N GLU A 143 25.88 12.73 23.96
CA GLU A 143 26.22 12.26 25.30
C GLU A 143 25.63 13.20 26.37
N ALA A 144 25.12 12.60 27.44
CA ALA A 144 24.12 13.13 28.38
C ALA A 144 24.41 14.53 28.97
N PRO A 145 23.39 15.40 29.12
CA PRO A 145 23.38 16.35 30.21
C PRO A 145 23.22 15.57 31.53
N GLY A 146 24.00 15.94 32.56
CA GLY A 146 23.79 15.43 33.91
C GLY A 146 22.34 15.64 34.35
N GLY A 147 21.69 14.56 34.80
CA GLY A 147 20.32 14.58 35.32
C GLY A 147 20.11 13.41 36.27
N ALA A 148 19.02 13.45 37.03
CA ALA A 148 18.73 12.45 38.06
C ALA A 148 18.82 11.01 37.50
N PRO A 149 19.41 10.06 38.24
CA PRO A 149 19.59 8.69 37.76
C PRO A 149 18.24 8.01 37.53
N TRP A 150 18.20 6.99 36.67
CA TRP A 150 17.14 5.99 36.74
C TRP A 150 17.60 4.78 37.56
N VAL A 151 16.66 3.94 37.98
CA VAL A 151 16.96 2.69 38.70
C VAL A 151 16.22 1.55 38.02
N THR A 152 16.94 0.46 37.72
CA THR A 152 16.34 -0.75 37.17
C THR A 152 15.82 -1.65 38.29
N LEU A 153 14.56 -2.07 38.21
CA LEU A 153 13.99 -3.07 39.10
C LEU A 153 14.46 -4.46 38.67
N GLY A 154 15.27 -5.08 39.52
CA GLY A 154 15.62 -6.49 39.37
C GLY A 154 14.43 -7.43 39.63
N GLU A 155 14.61 -8.70 39.29
CA GLU A 155 13.59 -9.73 39.48
C GLU A 155 13.13 -9.81 40.95
N GLY A 156 11.82 -9.73 41.18
CA GLY A 156 11.22 -9.77 42.53
C GLY A 156 11.37 -8.51 43.38
N ALA A 157 12.02 -7.45 42.86
CA ALA A 157 12.07 -6.14 43.51
C ALA A 157 10.78 -5.36 43.26
N THR A 158 10.38 -4.55 44.25
CA THR A 158 9.19 -3.69 44.19
C THR A 158 9.60 -2.22 44.11
N PRO A 159 8.72 -1.31 43.65
CA PRO A 159 8.96 0.13 43.74
C PRO A 159 9.28 0.60 45.17
N ALA A 160 8.77 -0.10 46.19
CA ALA A 160 9.08 0.20 47.59
C ALA A 160 10.56 -0.07 47.95
N ASP A 161 11.26 -0.95 47.24
CA ASP A 161 12.67 -1.26 47.47
C ASP A 161 13.59 -0.14 46.95
N VAL A 162 13.19 0.54 45.87
CA VAL A 162 13.88 1.74 45.34
C VAL A 162 13.81 2.90 46.34
N VAL A 163 12.75 2.95 47.13
CA VAL A 163 12.46 4.02 48.09
C VAL A 163 13.26 3.89 49.40
N ARG A 164 14.07 2.82 49.59
CA ARG A 164 14.72 2.51 50.88
C ARG A 164 16.03 3.27 51.17
N SER A 165 16.57 4.05 50.24
CA SER A 165 17.75 4.91 50.50
C SER A 165 17.35 6.35 50.87
N ASP A 166 18.25 7.09 51.52
CA ASP A 166 18.12 8.54 51.79
C ASP A 166 18.49 9.40 50.56
N ASP A 167 18.55 8.79 49.38
CA ASP A 167 18.92 9.46 48.13
C ASP A 167 17.73 10.20 47.50
N GLU A 168 18.05 11.12 46.58
CA GLU A 168 17.06 11.81 45.74
C GLU A 168 16.28 10.81 44.88
N ALA A 169 14.97 11.05 44.71
CA ALA A 169 14.12 10.16 43.92
C ALA A 169 14.64 10.05 42.47
N PRO A 170 14.67 8.84 41.89
CA PRO A 170 15.16 8.67 40.53
C PRO A 170 14.22 9.34 39.52
N TRP A 171 14.77 9.74 38.39
CA TRP A 171 14.00 10.22 37.24
C TRP A 171 13.00 9.16 36.76
N ALA A 172 13.47 7.91 36.69
CA ALA A 172 12.68 6.77 36.26
C ALA A 172 13.00 5.51 37.04
N VAL A 173 11.99 4.66 37.16
CA VAL A 173 12.11 3.26 37.56
C VAL A 173 11.92 2.43 36.29
N VAL A 174 12.96 1.71 35.87
CA VAL A 174 12.94 0.88 34.65
C VAL A 174 12.61 -0.56 35.03
N THR A 175 11.65 -1.17 34.35
CA THR A 175 11.22 -2.55 34.60
C THR A 175 11.20 -3.33 33.28
N PRO A 176 12.18 -4.23 33.07
CA PRO A 176 12.09 -5.24 32.02
C PRO A 176 10.93 -6.18 32.31
N ILE A 177 10.07 -6.36 31.31
CA ILE A 177 8.91 -7.22 31.39
C ILE A 177 9.17 -8.47 30.56
N GLU A 178 9.40 -9.59 31.26
CA GLU A 178 9.42 -10.90 30.64
C GLU A 178 7.99 -11.31 30.26
N ALA A 179 7.65 -11.06 29.00
CA ALA A 179 6.44 -11.56 28.38
C ALA A 179 6.68 -12.99 27.89
N GLY A 180 5.86 -13.91 28.39
CA GLY A 180 5.96 -15.33 28.09
C GLY A 180 5.07 -16.13 29.03
N GLY A 181 4.44 -17.17 28.50
CA GLY A 181 3.55 -18.03 29.29
C GLY A 181 2.15 -17.45 29.50
N ASP A 182 1.69 -17.38 30.75
CA ASP A 182 0.31 -17.02 31.09
C ASP A 182 0.09 -15.50 31.07
N GLY A 183 -0.72 -15.04 30.10
CA GLY A 183 -1.07 -13.64 29.93
C GLY A 183 -1.85 -13.03 31.09
N LEU A 184 -2.68 -13.81 31.80
CA LEU A 184 -3.40 -13.30 32.97
C LEU A 184 -2.43 -12.99 34.11
N ALA A 185 -1.53 -13.95 34.40
CA ALA A 185 -0.52 -13.77 35.44
C ALA A 185 0.42 -12.59 35.11
N ALA A 186 0.76 -12.39 33.84
CA ALA A 186 1.56 -11.24 33.41
C ALA A 186 0.81 -9.91 33.64
N ALA A 187 -0.47 -9.84 33.25
CA ALA A 187 -1.30 -8.65 33.48
C ALA A 187 -1.48 -8.33 34.97
N GLU A 188 -1.69 -9.35 35.82
CA GLU A 188 -1.81 -9.19 37.28
C GLU A 188 -0.52 -8.66 37.92
N ARG A 189 0.65 -9.16 37.48
CA ARG A 189 1.95 -8.64 37.92
C ARG A 189 2.14 -7.18 37.53
N VAL A 190 1.88 -6.82 36.27
CA VAL A 190 2.01 -5.42 35.83
C VAL A 190 1.00 -4.51 36.53
N LEU A 191 -0.24 -4.95 36.72
CA LEU A 191 -1.23 -4.20 37.48
C LEU A 191 -0.76 -3.93 38.91
N SER A 192 -0.23 -4.94 39.59
CA SER A 192 0.30 -4.81 40.94
C SER A 192 1.46 -3.81 40.99
N LEU A 193 2.39 -3.90 40.02
CA LEU A 193 3.52 -2.98 39.87
C LEU A 193 3.07 -1.52 39.66
N VAL A 194 2.09 -1.30 38.79
CA VAL A 194 1.50 0.03 38.55
C VAL A 194 0.86 0.57 39.82
N GLN A 195 0.10 -0.24 40.55
CA GLN A 195 -0.55 0.16 41.80
C GLN A 195 0.47 0.49 42.90
N GLU A 196 1.49 -0.34 43.08
CA GLU A 196 2.56 -0.11 44.05
C GLU A 196 3.37 1.16 43.73
N PHE A 197 3.69 1.39 42.46
CA PHE A 197 4.37 2.60 42.01
C PHE A 197 3.55 3.86 42.29
N LEU A 198 2.24 3.83 42.00
CA LEU A 198 1.34 4.95 42.28
C LEU A 198 1.14 5.19 43.79
N ALA A 199 1.21 4.13 44.60
CA ALA A 199 1.07 4.22 46.05
C ALA A 199 2.32 4.76 46.76
N ALA A 200 3.46 4.88 46.07
CA ALA A 200 4.74 5.33 46.65
C ALA A 200 4.91 6.86 46.57
N PRO A 201 4.77 7.63 47.66
CA PRO A 201 4.80 9.09 47.60
C PRO A 201 6.16 9.67 47.19
N ARG A 202 7.26 8.95 47.44
CA ARG A 202 8.60 9.39 47.04
C ARG A 202 8.82 9.33 45.52
N LEU A 203 8.00 8.56 44.79
CA LEU A 203 8.07 8.39 43.34
C LEU A 203 7.01 9.21 42.60
N ALA A 204 6.41 10.20 43.26
CA ALA A 204 5.34 11.03 42.70
C ALA A 204 5.78 11.78 41.43
N GLU A 205 7.03 12.25 41.41
CA GLU A 205 7.65 12.94 40.27
C GLU A 205 8.45 11.99 39.35
N SER A 206 8.56 10.72 39.73
CA SER A 206 9.25 9.70 38.93
C SER A 206 8.32 9.13 37.86
N ARG A 207 8.93 8.49 36.85
CA ARG A 207 8.25 7.75 35.78
C ARG A 207 8.51 6.25 35.90
N LEU A 208 7.53 5.42 35.57
CA LEU A 208 7.71 3.97 35.43
C LEU A 208 7.88 3.64 33.94
N LEU A 209 9.08 3.15 33.57
CA LEU A 209 9.43 2.74 32.21
C LEU A 209 9.29 1.22 32.10
N LEU A 210 8.25 0.75 31.40
CA LEU A 210 8.02 -0.67 31.16
C LEU A 210 8.64 -1.07 29.82
N VAL A 211 9.61 -1.98 29.88
CA VAL A 211 10.39 -2.41 28.72
C VAL A 211 9.94 -3.79 28.30
N THR A 212 9.37 -3.90 27.10
CA THR A 212 8.89 -5.16 26.52
C THR A 212 9.74 -5.58 25.33
N ARG A 213 9.52 -6.81 24.86
CA ARG A 213 10.10 -7.34 23.63
C ARG A 213 9.01 -7.87 22.72
N GLY A 214 8.96 -7.40 21.47
CA GLY A 214 8.00 -7.88 20.47
C GLY A 214 6.52 -7.63 20.82
N ALA A 215 6.21 -6.62 21.64
CA ALA A 215 4.84 -6.29 22.02
C ALA A 215 4.04 -5.58 20.92
N VAL A 216 4.75 -5.00 19.95
CA VAL A 216 4.16 -4.21 18.87
C VAL A 216 4.82 -4.57 17.54
N ALA A 217 4.04 -4.55 16.47
CA ALA A 217 4.54 -4.70 15.12
C ALA A 217 4.94 -3.32 14.55
N THR A 218 6.21 -3.15 14.23
CA THR A 218 6.73 -2.08 13.37
C THR A 218 6.90 -2.59 11.93
N GLU A 219 7.19 -1.70 10.95
CA GLU A 219 7.13 -1.99 9.50
C GLU A 219 7.88 -3.27 9.03
N ASP A 220 8.86 -3.75 9.80
CA ASP A 220 9.73 -4.89 9.46
C ASP A 220 9.73 -6.02 10.52
N ASP A 221 8.77 -6.06 11.45
CA ASP A 221 8.80 -7.02 12.57
C ASP A 221 8.24 -8.42 12.25
N GLY A 222 8.72 -9.41 13.01
CA GLY A 222 8.14 -10.77 13.07
C GLY A 222 6.83 -10.84 13.87
N ASP A 223 6.43 -12.05 14.27
CA ASP A 223 5.20 -12.26 15.05
C ASP A 223 5.20 -11.48 16.38
N VAL A 224 4.10 -10.78 16.66
CA VAL A 224 3.87 -10.05 17.92
C VAL A 224 3.62 -11.03 19.06
N ASP A 225 4.26 -10.81 20.22
CA ASP A 225 3.94 -11.53 21.45
C ASP A 225 2.60 -11.03 22.02
N PRO A 226 1.53 -11.86 22.03
CA PRO A 226 0.22 -11.45 22.51
C PRO A 226 0.20 -11.15 24.02
N VAL A 227 1.08 -11.76 24.82
CA VAL A 227 1.20 -11.48 26.25
C VAL A 227 1.78 -10.09 26.44
N ALA A 228 2.87 -9.76 25.74
CA ALA A 228 3.48 -8.44 25.77
C ALA A 228 2.53 -7.34 25.25
N ALA A 229 1.78 -7.62 24.19
CA ALA A 229 0.78 -6.71 23.63
C ALA A 229 -0.37 -6.40 24.62
N SER A 230 -0.76 -7.38 25.45
CA SER A 230 -1.79 -7.19 26.47
C SER A 230 -1.35 -6.19 27.56
N ILE A 231 -0.06 -6.21 27.91
CA ILE A 231 0.57 -5.30 28.87
C ILE A 231 0.54 -3.87 28.35
N TRP A 232 0.85 -3.68 27.06
CA TRP A 232 0.70 -2.39 26.38
C TRP A 232 -0.75 -1.88 26.45
N GLY A 233 -1.74 -2.75 26.29
CA GLY A 233 -3.15 -2.39 26.46
C GLY A 233 -3.48 -1.87 27.86
N LEU A 234 -3.04 -2.57 28.89
CA LEU A 234 -3.24 -2.19 30.29
C LEU A 234 -2.58 -0.85 30.61
N VAL A 235 -1.30 -0.70 30.26
CA VAL A 235 -0.52 0.51 30.58
C VAL A 235 -1.03 1.72 29.79
N ARG A 236 -1.53 1.58 28.57
CA ARG A 236 -2.19 2.68 27.85
C ARG A 236 -3.41 3.23 28.58
N SER A 237 -4.16 2.38 29.29
CA SER A 237 -5.24 2.85 30.18
C SER A 237 -4.66 3.68 31.32
N ALA A 238 -3.61 3.18 31.99
CA ALA A 238 -2.94 3.89 33.07
C ALA A 238 -2.31 5.22 32.63
N GLN A 239 -1.78 5.31 31.40
CA GLN A 239 -1.27 6.56 30.80
C GLN A 239 -2.37 7.61 30.64
N SER A 240 -3.58 7.18 30.30
CA SER A 240 -4.73 8.08 30.15
C SER A 240 -5.23 8.61 31.51
N GLU A 241 -5.13 7.79 32.56
CA GLU A 241 -5.52 8.15 33.92
C GLU A 241 -4.45 8.99 34.65
N HIS A 242 -3.17 8.74 34.36
CA HIS A 242 -2.03 9.40 34.98
C HIS A 242 -1.01 9.88 33.92
N PRO A 243 -1.30 10.98 33.20
CA PRO A 243 -0.40 11.52 32.17
C PRO A 243 1.02 11.76 32.68
N GLY A 244 2.02 11.41 31.87
CA GLY A 244 3.44 11.62 32.18
C GLY A 244 4.05 10.65 33.21
N ARG A 245 3.29 9.72 33.80
CA ARG A 245 3.79 8.78 34.82
C ARG A 245 4.31 7.45 34.28
N PHE A 246 3.89 7.05 33.09
CA PHE A 246 4.21 5.74 32.51
C PHE A 246 4.75 5.88 31.10
N VAL A 247 5.84 5.18 30.80
CA VAL A 247 6.44 5.11 29.47
C VAL A 247 6.55 3.64 29.06
N LEU A 248 6.11 3.33 27.85
CA LEU A 248 6.24 2.01 27.23
C LEU A 248 7.39 2.03 26.24
N VAL A 249 8.31 1.07 26.35
CA VAL A 249 9.43 0.89 25.43
C VAL A 249 9.44 -0.54 24.94
N ASP A 250 9.28 -0.76 23.63
CA ASP A 250 9.39 -2.10 23.04
C ASP A 250 10.71 -2.25 22.29
N THR A 251 11.39 -3.38 22.48
CA THR A 251 12.74 -3.64 21.93
C THR A 251 12.77 -4.94 21.09
N ASP A 252 13.76 -5.07 20.21
CA ASP A 252 14.05 -6.29 19.43
C ASP A 252 14.95 -7.31 20.16
N GLY A 253 15.85 -6.82 21.02
CA GLY A 253 16.81 -7.61 21.80
C GLY A 253 16.42 -7.88 23.25
N LEU A 254 17.15 -8.78 23.92
CA LEU A 254 17.09 -8.92 25.38
C LEU A 254 17.81 -7.72 25.99
N VAL A 255 17.08 -6.85 26.68
CA VAL A 255 17.69 -5.87 27.58
C VAL A 255 18.17 -6.64 28.81
N ASP A 256 19.47 -6.58 29.12
CA ASP A 256 20.00 -7.22 30.32
C ASP A 256 19.29 -6.67 31.57
N THR A 257 19.19 -7.46 32.64
CA THR A 257 18.39 -7.13 33.84
C THR A 257 18.87 -5.86 34.55
N ASP A 258 20.06 -5.36 34.21
CA ASP A 258 20.62 -4.09 34.68
C ASP A 258 20.10 -2.86 33.89
N GLY A 259 19.40 -3.04 32.76
CA GLY A 259 18.94 -1.93 31.91
C GLY A 259 20.08 -1.17 31.21
N GLY A 260 21.30 -1.71 31.26
CA GLY A 260 22.55 -1.04 30.86
C GLY A 260 22.68 -0.73 29.38
N ASP A 261 21.96 -1.44 28.51
CA ASP A 261 22.03 -1.28 27.06
C ASP A 261 20.98 -0.30 26.49
N LEU A 262 20.08 0.23 27.33
CA LEU A 262 19.11 1.22 26.86
C LEU A 262 19.75 2.61 26.72
N PRO A 263 19.53 3.31 25.59
CA PRO A 263 20.07 4.64 25.34
C PRO A 263 19.35 5.71 26.20
N GLN A 264 19.76 5.85 27.46
CA GLN A 264 19.04 6.64 28.47
C GLN A 264 18.82 8.11 28.07
N ALA A 265 19.87 8.76 27.53
CA ALA A 265 19.81 10.15 27.10
C ALA A 265 18.77 10.36 25.98
N ALA A 266 18.71 9.41 25.04
CA ALA A 266 17.74 9.44 23.94
C ALA A 266 16.31 9.22 24.43
N LEU A 267 16.08 8.22 25.30
CA LEU A 267 14.77 7.96 25.89
C LEU A 267 14.29 9.15 26.73
N ARG A 268 15.18 9.77 27.53
CA ARG A 268 14.86 10.97 28.28
C ARG A 268 14.46 12.12 27.37
N HIS A 269 15.20 12.37 26.30
CA HIS A 269 14.87 13.41 25.33
C HIS A 269 13.48 13.18 24.71
N LEU A 270 13.18 11.95 24.28
CA LEU A 270 11.87 11.60 23.72
C LEU A 270 10.73 11.83 24.73
N VAL A 271 10.95 11.48 26.00
CA VAL A 271 9.91 11.61 27.03
C VAL A 271 9.74 13.06 27.50
N GLU A 272 10.81 13.82 27.68
CA GLU A 272 10.75 15.16 28.28
C GLU A 272 10.57 16.28 27.26
N GLU A 273 11.26 16.19 26.13
CA GLU A 273 11.28 17.27 25.11
C GLU A 273 10.28 17.02 23.98
N GLN A 274 9.91 15.76 23.73
CA GLN A 274 8.96 15.38 22.67
C GLN A 274 7.63 14.81 23.22
N ASP A 275 7.50 14.63 24.54
CA ASP A 275 6.30 14.10 25.21
C ASP A 275 5.83 12.76 24.62
N GLU A 276 6.77 11.84 24.33
CA GLU A 276 6.49 10.53 23.75
C GLU A 276 6.37 9.45 24.84
N PRO A 277 5.15 8.96 25.14
CA PRO A 277 4.94 7.96 26.20
C PRO A 277 5.05 6.52 25.70
N GLN A 278 5.21 6.30 24.38
CA GLN A 278 5.24 4.99 23.73
C GLN A 278 6.31 5.00 22.64
N ILE A 279 7.29 4.11 22.77
CA ILE A 279 8.50 4.10 21.95
C ILE A 279 8.79 2.66 21.52
N ALA A 280 9.14 2.46 20.26
CA ALA A 280 9.75 1.22 19.79
C ALA A 280 11.21 1.50 19.41
N LEU A 281 12.12 0.63 19.86
CA LEU A 281 13.54 0.67 19.58
C LEU A 281 13.89 -0.59 18.78
N ARG A 282 14.41 -0.40 17.57
CA ARG A 282 14.84 -1.45 16.65
C ARG A 282 16.17 -1.08 16.03
N ASP A 283 17.20 -1.92 16.15
CA ASP A 283 18.53 -1.67 15.59
C ASP A 283 19.08 -0.24 15.89
N GLY A 284 18.83 0.25 17.11
CA GLY A 284 19.23 1.60 17.54
C GLY A 284 18.38 2.76 16.99
N ARG A 285 17.32 2.47 16.24
CA ARG A 285 16.38 3.46 15.69
C ARG A 285 15.12 3.53 16.54
N PHE A 286 14.65 4.75 16.78
CA PHE A 286 13.42 5.00 17.52
C PHE A 286 12.28 5.25 16.56
N SER A 287 11.13 4.67 16.86
CA SER A 287 9.85 5.00 16.25
C SER A 287 8.77 5.18 17.31
N VAL A 288 7.75 5.96 16.96
CA VAL A 288 6.65 6.32 17.87
C VAL A 288 5.31 6.10 17.17
N PRO A 289 4.26 5.67 17.89
CA PRO A 289 2.99 5.35 17.28
C PRO A 289 2.24 6.63 16.91
N ARG A 290 1.68 6.65 15.71
CA ARG A 290 0.82 7.73 15.20
C ARG A 290 -0.45 7.15 14.62
N LEU A 291 -1.57 7.78 14.93
CA LEU A 291 -2.84 7.42 14.33
C LEU A 291 -2.95 8.08 12.95
N THR A 292 -2.94 7.28 11.89
CA THR A 292 -3.06 7.75 10.51
C THR A 292 -4.34 7.22 9.88
N GLN A 293 -4.86 7.91 8.85
CA GLN A 293 -6.03 7.43 8.14
C GLN A 293 -5.68 6.12 7.44
N ALA A 294 -6.47 5.08 7.68
CA ALA A 294 -6.28 3.79 7.04
C ALA A 294 -6.38 3.98 5.52
N ARG A 295 -5.39 3.47 4.80
CA ARG A 295 -5.39 3.41 3.34
C ARG A 295 -5.68 2.00 2.91
N ARG A 296 -6.43 1.83 1.82
CA ARG A 296 -6.58 0.52 1.19
C ARG A 296 -5.19 0.02 0.80
N PRO A 297 -4.78 -1.20 1.20
CA PRO A 297 -3.55 -1.80 0.72
C PRO A 297 -3.56 -1.83 -0.82
N ALA A 298 -2.40 -1.56 -1.44
CA ALA A 298 -2.25 -1.71 -2.88
C ALA A 298 -2.39 -3.18 -3.32
N ALA A 299 -2.15 -4.12 -2.40
CA ALA A 299 -2.33 -5.54 -2.63
C ALA A 299 -3.81 -5.93 -2.66
N LEU A 300 -4.19 -6.71 -3.67
CA LEU A 300 -5.51 -7.33 -3.74
C LEU A 300 -5.58 -8.53 -2.81
N VAL A 301 -6.56 -8.50 -1.90
CA VAL A 301 -6.80 -9.60 -0.96
C VAL A 301 -8.03 -10.36 -1.42
N ALA A 302 -7.94 -11.69 -1.45
CA ALA A 302 -9.08 -12.55 -1.70
C ALA A 302 -10.17 -12.30 -0.63
N PRO A 303 -11.47 -12.27 -1.00
CA PRO A 303 -12.54 -12.11 -0.04
C PRO A 303 -12.48 -13.18 1.07
N LEU A 304 -12.37 -12.74 2.32
CA LEU A 304 -12.29 -13.63 3.47
C LEU A 304 -13.58 -14.44 3.62
N GLY A 305 -13.45 -15.76 3.80
CA GLY A 305 -14.58 -16.66 4.02
C GLY A 305 -15.36 -17.06 2.76
N GLU A 306 -14.98 -16.56 1.58
CA GLU A 306 -15.65 -16.88 0.32
C GLU A 306 -15.02 -18.13 -0.32
N PRO A 307 -15.82 -19.18 -0.61
CA PRO A 307 -15.29 -20.45 -1.13
C PRO A 307 -14.82 -20.34 -2.59
N ALA A 308 -15.35 -19.37 -3.34
CA ALA A 308 -14.96 -19.09 -4.71
C ALA A 308 -14.90 -17.58 -4.96
N TRP A 309 -13.79 -17.13 -5.54
CA TRP A 309 -13.59 -15.73 -5.91
C TRP A 309 -12.88 -15.62 -7.25
N ARG A 310 -13.03 -14.46 -7.88
CA ARG A 310 -12.38 -14.13 -9.16
C ARG A 310 -12.00 -12.66 -9.21
N LEU A 311 -10.90 -12.37 -9.90
CA LEU A 311 -10.50 -11.03 -10.26
C LEU A 311 -11.48 -10.45 -11.29
N ARG A 312 -12.08 -9.30 -10.96
CA ARG A 312 -13.02 -8.57 -11.79
C ARG A 312 -12.56 -7.13 -11.97
N MET A 313 -12.90 -6.59 -13.13
CA MET A 313 -12.79 -5.16 -13.39
C MET A 313 -13.92 -4.41 -12.70
N GLY A 314 -13.59 -3.38 -11.93
CA GLY A 314 -14.53 -2.36 -11.50
C GLY A 314 -14.97 -1.45 -12.66
N ALA A 315 -15.96 -0.60 -12.41
CA ALA A 315 -16.61 0.20 -13.44
C ALA A 315 -15.77 1.39 -13.97
N GLY A 316 -14.60 1.67 -13.38
CA GLY A 316 -13.80 2.86 -13.69
C GLY A 316 -12.83 2.72 -14.88
N GLY A 317 -12.59 1.51 -15.39
CA GLY A 317 -11.76 1.28 -16.58
C GLY A 317 -10.25 1.53 -16.37
N SER A 318 -9.78 1.47 -15.11
CA SER A 318 -8.36 1.53 -14.73
C SER A 318 -7.92 0.22 -14.07
N LEU A 319 -6.62 -0.08 -14.13
CA LEU A 319 -6.03 -1.19 -13.37
C LEU A 319 -6.22 -1.03 -11.84
N GLU A 320 -6.37 0.20 -11.35
CA GLU A 320 -6.67 0.49 -9.94
C GLU A 320 -8.08 0.01 -9.52
N ASP A 321 -8.97 -0.26 -10.47
CA ASP A 321 -10.32 -0.75 -10.22
C ASP A 321 -10.40 -2.29 -10.19
N LEU A 322 -9.27 -2.99 -10.33
CA LEU A 322 -9.24 -4.43 -10.19
C LEU A 322 -9.65 -4.82 -8.76
N THR A 323 -10.53 -5.80 -8.64
CA THR A 323 -11.01 -6.31 -7.34
C THR A 323 -11.09 -7.82 -7.37
N ALA A 324 -10.74 -8.47 -6.26
CA ALA A 324 -11.13 -9.87 -6.05
C ALA A 324 -12.56 -9.87 -5.51
N ALA A 325 -13.48 -10.48 -6.25
CA ALA A 325 -14.90 -10.50 -5.94
C ALA A 325 -15.40 -11.94 -5.74
N PRO A 326 -16.39 -12.17 -4.86
CA PRO A 326 -17.06 -13.46 -4.75
C PRO A 326 -17.62 -13.91 -6.10
N CYS A 327 -17.48 -15.20 -6.37
CA CYS A 327 -17.91 -15.83 -7.62
C CYS A 327 -18.60 -17.17 -7.32
N PRO A 328 -19.70 -17.18 -6.55
CA PRO A 328 -20.37 -18.42 -6.15
C PRO A 328 -20.95 -19.20 -7.34
N GLU A 329 -21.21 -18.54 -8.47
CA GLU A 329 -21.76 -19.16 -9.67
C GLU A 329 -20.88 -20.29 -10.24
N VAL A 330 -19.55 -20.26 -9.99
CA VAL A 330 -18.65 -21.34 -10.44
C VAL A 330 -18.81 -22.62 -9.62
N LEU A 331 -19.56 -22.58 -8.52
CA LEU A 331 -19.86 -23.73 -7.66
C LEU A 331 -21.23 -24.35 -7.94
N GLU A 332 -22.02 -23.77 -8.86
CA GLU A 332 -23.29 -24.36 -9.29
C GLU A 332 -23.08 -25.72 -9.99
N PRO A 333 -24.08 -26.61 -10.01
CA PRO A 333 -23.95 -27.92 -10.65
C PRO A 333 -23.43 -27.84 -12.10
N LEU A 334 -22.50 -28.72 -12.46
CA LEU A 334 -21.87 -28.69 -13.78
C LEU A 334 -22.87 -29.01 -14.90
N GLU A 335 -22.83 -28.19 -15.96
CA GLU A 335 -23.44 -28.54 -17.24
C GLU A 335 -22.74 -29.74 -17.88
N PRO A 336 -23.42 -30.49 -18.78
CA PRO A 336 -22.79 -31.56 -19.55
C PRO A 336 -21.52 -31.10 -20.27
N GLY A 337 -20.49 -31.95 -20.27
CA GLY A 337 -19.21 -31.67 -20.92
C GLY A 337 -18.28 -30.72 -20.15
N ARG A 338 -18.66 -30.28 -18.95
CA ARG A 338 -17.85 -29.35 -18.13
C ARG A 338 -17.07 -30.07 -17.04
N ILE A 339 -15.98 -29.43 -16.61
CA ILE A 339 -15.20 -29.79 -15.44
C ILE A 339 -15.00 -28.56 -14.55
N ARG A 340 -14.81 -28.80 -13.26
CA ARG A 340 -14.40 -27.79 -12.27
C ARG A 340 -12.94 -28.00 -11.91
N VAL A 341 -12.18 -26.91 -11.91
CA VAL A 341 -10.74 -26.92 -11.64
C VAL A 341 -10.43 -25.94 -10.51
N SER A 342 -9.74 -26.42 -9.48
CA SER A 342 -9.08 -25.60 -8.48
C SER A 342 -7.82 -25.01 -9.11
N MET A 343 -7.83 -23.69 -9.32
CA MET A 343 -6.79 -23.01 -10.06
C MET A 343 -5.54 -22.85 -9.20
N SER A 344 -4.38 -23.16 -9.77
CA SER A 344 -3.09 -23.02 -9.11
C SER A 344 -2.24 -21.90 -9.71
N ALA A 345 -2.31 -21.72 -11.02
CA ALA A 345 -1.70 -20.60 -11.73
C ALA A 345 -2.48 -20.26 -13.00
N ALA A 346 -2.33 -19.03 -13.49
CA ALA A 346 -2.96 -18.56 -14.72
C ALA A 346 -1.97 -17.70 -15.51
N GLY A 347 -1.98 -17.83 -16.83
CA GLY A 347 -1.18 -16.99 -17.73
C GLY A 347 -1.84 -15.64 -17.94
N ILE A 348 -1.04 -14.57 -17.97
CA ILE A 348 -1.51 -13.21 -18.28
C ILE A 348 -1.15 -12.91 -19.73
N ASN A 349 -2.18 -12.64 -20.54
CA ASN A 349 -2.01 -12.31 -21.95
C ASN A 349 -2.26 -10.82 -22.21
N PHE A 350 -1.77 -10.33 -23.35
CA PHE A 350 -2.01 -8.94 -23.77
C PHE A 350 -3.51 -8.59 -23.84
N ARG A 351 -4.35 -9.57 -24.19
CA ARG A 351 -5.81 -9.45 -24.11
C ARG A 351 -6.29 -9.04 -22.72
N ASP A 352 -5.76 -9.65 -21.67
CA ASP A 352 -6.23 -9.40 -20.30
C ASP A 352 -5.89 -7.97 -19.86
N VAL A 353 -4.75 -7.43 -20.31
CA VAL A 353 -4.38 -6.02 -20.11
C VAL A 353 -5.36 -5.09 -20.84
N LEU A 354 -5.70 -5.39 -22.10
CA LEU A 354 -6.64 -4.57 -22.87
C LEU A 354 -8.07 -4.59 -22.28
N VAL A 355 -8.50 -5.75 -21.78
CA VAL A 355 -9.77 -5.90 -21.05
C VAL A 355 -9.72 -5.09 -19.76
N ALA A 356 -8.59 -5.13 -19.04
CA ALA A 356 -8.43 -4.38 -17.80
C ALA A 356 -8.38 -2.86 -18.00
N LEU A 357 -7.90 -2.39 -19.15
CA LEU A 357 -7.92 -0.97 -19.51
C LEU A 357 -9.26 -0.52 -20.15
N GLY A 358 -10.26 -1.40 -20.22
CA GLY A 358 -11.55 -1.12 -20.85
C GLY A 358 -11.45 -0.81 -22.36
N MET A 359 -10.35 -1.20 -23.01
CA MET A 359 -10.09 -0.93 -24.43
C MET A 359 -10.80 -1.92 -25.35
N VAL A 360 -11.17 -3.10 -24.84
CA VAL A 360 -11.87 -4.15 -25.56
C VAL A 360 -13.04 -4.66 -24.71
N SER A 361 -14.23 -4.76 -25.29
CA SER A 361 -15.35 -5.44 -24.64
C SER A 361 -15.00 -6.91 -24.46
N ALA A 362 -15.04 -7.40 -23.23
CA ALA A 362 -14.62 -8.76 -22.94
C ALA A 362 -15.58 -9.77 -23.58
N TYR A 363 -15.08 -10.58 -24.53
CA TYR A 363 -15.72 -11.84 -24.88
C TYR A 363 -15.42 -12.83 -23.74
N GLY A 364 -16.17 -12.75 -22.63
CA GLY A 364 -15.97 -13.58 -21.43
C GLY A 364 -15.08 -12.94 -20.34
N ALA A 365 -14.80 -13.68 -19.27
CA ALA A 365 -14.00 -13.18 -18.14
C ALA A 365 -12.48 -13.03 -18.45
N MET A 366 -11.75 -12.33 -17.58
CA MET A 366 -10.28 -12.24 -17.62
C MET A 366 -9.64 -13.59 -17.25
N GLY A 367 -8.41 -13.85 -17.73
CA GLY A 367 -7.71 -15.10 -17.48
C GLY A 367 -8.18 -16.17 -18.45
N GLY A 368 -7.62 -16.11 -19.65
CA GLY A 368 -7.94 -17.02 -20.76
C GLY A 368 -7.25 -18.38 -20.70
N GLU A 369 -6.26 -18.55 -19.81
CA GLU A 369 -5.51 -19.79 -19.67
C GLU A 369 -5.05 -20.01 -18.23
N GLY A 370 -4.72 -21.27 -17.92
CA GLY A 370 -4.11 -21.60 -16.64
C GLY A 370 -3.88 -23.08 -16.45
N ALA A 371 -3.49 -23.42 -15.22
CA ALA A 371 -3.28 -24.78 -14.78
C ALA A 371 -3.80 -24.98 -13.35
N GLY A 372 -4.29 -26.18 -13.07
CA GLY A 372 -4.88 -26.51 -11.79
C GLY A 372 -5.24 -27.98 -11.65
N VAL A 373 -5.97 -28.29 -10.59
CA VAL A 373 -6.40 -29.66 -10.27
C VAL A 373 -7.90 -29.80 -10.44
N VAL A 374 -8.33 -30.83 -11.15
CA VAL A 374 -9.76 -31.12 -11.37
C VAL A 374 -10.40 -31.55 -10.04
N THR A 375 -11.48 -30.88 -9.65
CA THR A 375 -12.22 -31.16 -8.41
C THR A 375 -13.59 -31.78 -8.65
N GLU A 376 -14.17 -31.57 -9.82
CA GLU A 376 -15.46 -32.15 -10.21
C GLU A 376 -15.53 -32.33 -11.73
N VAL A 377 -16.24 -33.37 -12.18
CA VAL A 377 -16.37 -33.76 -13.59
C VAL A 377 -17.84 -34.04 -13.87
N ALA A 378 -18.38 -33.47 -14.96
CA ALA A 378 -19.75 -33.77 -15.38
C ALA A 378 -19.90 -35.26 -15.77
N PRO A 379 -21.07 -35.89 -15.55
CA PRO A 379 -21.24 -37.34 -15.73
C PRO A 379 -20.93 -37.89 -17.13
N ASP A 380 -21.01 -37.05 -18.16
CA ASP A 380 -20.77 -37.41 -19.57
C ASP A 380 -19.31 -37.24 -20.01
N VAL A 381 -18.42 -36.72 -19.16
CA VAL A 381 -17.00 -36.57 -19.43
C VAL A 381 -16.23 -37.81 -18.97
N THR A 382 -15.51 -38.46 -19.89
CA THR A 382 -14.82 -39.74 -19.62
C THR A 382 -13.30 -39.69 -19.73
N HIS A 383 -12.73 -38.61 -20.25
CA HIS A 383 -11.30 -38.49 -20.56
C HIS A 383 -10.51 -37.65 -19.54
N VAL A 384 -11.17 -37.12 -18.52
CA VAL A 384 -10.59 -36.36 -17.40
C VAL A 384 -11.21 -36.88 -16.10
N ALA A 385 -10.42 -37.00 -15.03
CA ALA A 385 -10.85 -37.45 -13.72
C ALA A 385 -10.57 -36.41 -12.62
N VAL A 386 -11.30 -36.52 -11.51
CA VAL A 386 -11.00 -35.74 -10.30
C VAL A 386 -9.60 -36.10 -9.79
N GLY A 387 -8.81 -35.08 -9.46
CA GLY A 387 -7.42 -35.19 -9.04
C GLY A 387 -6.41 -35.01 -10.17
N ASP A 388 -6.84 -35.00 -11.44
CA ASP A 388 -5.95 -34.76 -12.56
C ASP A 388 -5.40 -33.33 -12.53
N GLN A 389 -4.09 -33.20 -12.79
CA GLN A 389 -3.48 -31.91 -13.07
C GLN A 389 -3.69 -31.57 -14.54
N VAL A 390 -4.35 -30.46 -14.82
CA VAL A 390 -4.70 -30.04 -16.17
C VAL A 390 -4.20 -28.63 -16.47
N MET A 391 -3.87 -28.39 -17.73
CA MET A 391 -3.64 -27.06 -18.29
C MET A 391 -4.53 -26.85 -19.52
N GLY A 392 -4.85 -25.61 -19.85
CA GLY A 392 -5.70 -25.35 -21.01
C GLY A 392 -6.24 -23.93 -21.09
N VAL A 393 -7.29 -23.80 -21.89
CA VAL A 393 -8.00 -22.54 -22.11
C VAL A 393 -9.20 -22.50 -21.17
N PHE A 394 -9.34 -21.38 -20.46
CA PHE A 394 -10.36 -21.15 -19.45
C PHE A 394 -11.11 -19.86 -19.71
N GLU A 395 -12.28 -19.73 -19.08
CA GLU A 395 -12.95 -18.46 -18.91
C GLU A 395 -12.94 -18.09 -17.42
N GLY A 396 -12.10 -17.12 -17.05
CA GLY A 396 -12.04 -16.68 -15.66
C GLY A 396 -11.01 -17.39 -14.80
N ALA A 397 -9.84 -17.72 -15.36
CA ALA A 397 -8.75 -18.40 -14.64
C ALA A 397 -8.13 -17.58 -13.51
N PHE A 398 -8.34 -16.25 -13.49
CA PHE A 398 -7.87 -15.37 -12.41
C PHE A 398 -8.80 -15.47 -11.19
N GLY A 399 -8.85 -16.63 -10.55
CA GLY A 399 -9.68 -16.88 -9.38
C GLY A 399 -9.26 -18.16 -8.68
N SER A 400 -9.93 -18.52 -7.58
CA SER A 400 -9.66 -19.78 -6.89
C SER A 400 -10.17 -21.00 -7.65
N VAL A 401 -11.25 -20.84 -8.42
CA VAL A 401 -11.92 -21.92 -9.15
C VAL A 401 -12.34 -21.46 -10.54
N ALA A 402 -12.18 -22.32 -11.55
CA ALA A 402 -12.70 -22.13 -12.88
C ALA A 402 -13.52 -23.34 -13.34
N VAL A 403 -14.55 -23.09 -14.15
CA VAL A 403 -15.30 -24.12 -14.87
C VAL A 403 -14.88 -24.04 -16.33
N ALA A 404 -14.49 -25.18 -16.91
CA ALA A 404 -14.01 -25.26 -18.29
C ALA A 404 -14.76 -26.34 -19.07
N ASP A 405 -14.78 -26.19 -20.40
CA ASP A 405 -15.12 -27.32 -21.28
C ASP A 405 -14.01 -28.37 -21.19
N ALA A 406 -14.39 -29.63 -20.95
CA ALA A 406 -13.43 -30.72 -20.80
C ALA A 406 -12.54 -30.93 -22.04
N ARG A 407 -12.95 -30.46 -23.22
CA ARG A 407 -12.19 -30.54 -24.48
C ARG A 407 -11.11 -29.47 -24.60
N MET A 408 -11.19 -28.42 -23.79
CA MET A 408 -10.29 -27.26 -23.83
C MET A 408 -9.11 -27.40 -22.85
N VAL A 409 -9.02 -28.54 -22.17
CA VAL A 409 -7.92 -28.86 -21.25
C VAL A 409 -7.22 -30.15 -21.65
N VAL A 410 -5.97 -30.26 -21.24
CA VAL A 410 -5.14 -31.46 -21.37
C VAL A 410 -4.40 -31.73 -20.07
N PRO A 411 -3.99 -32.97 -19.78
CA PRO A 411 -3.12 -33.26 -18.65
C PRO A 411 -1.82 -32.46 -18.73
N VAL A 412 -1.34 -31.97 -17.58
CA VAL A 412 -0.02 -31.34 -17.50
C VAL A 412 1.05 -32.38 -17.84
N PRO A 413 1.99 -32.10 -18.77
CA PRO A 413 3.06 -33.03 -19.11
C PRO A 413 3.95 -33.37 -17.91
N SER A 414 4.46 -34.60 -17.88
CA SER A 414 5.39 -35.03 -16.82
C SER A 414 6.64 -34.14 -16.80
N GLY A 415 6.98 -33.64 -15.62
CA GLY A 415 8.14 -32.77 -15.39
C GLY A 415 7.88 -31.28 -15.53
N TRP A 416 6.68 -30.86 -15.93
CA TRP A 416 6.34 -29.44 -16.02
C TRP A 416 5.93 -28.84 -14.67
N GLY A 417 6.42 -27.64 -14.41
CA GLY A 417 5.95 -26.83 -13.27
C GLY A 417 4.58 -26.22 -13.55
N VAL A 418 3.84 -25.88 -12.49
CA VAL A 418 2.50 -25.27 -12.61
C VAL A 418 2.50 -23.93 -13.36
N LEU A 419 3.55 -23.12 -13.17
CA LEU A 419 3.72 -21.83 -13.86
C LEU A 419 4.00 -22.02 -15.35
N GLU A 420 4.83 -23.00 -15.69
CA GLU A 420 5.15 -23.35 -17.09
C GLU A 420 3.89 -23.87 -17.80
N ALA A 421 3.14 -24.75 -17.14
CA ALA A 421 1.88 -25.27 -17.65
C ALA A 421 0.81 -24.18 -17.85
N ALA A 422 0.75 -23.20 -16.96
CA ALA A 422 -0.24 -22.12 -17.05
C ALA A 422 0.02 -21.11 -18.18
N GLY A 423 1.27 -20.88 -18.56
CA GLY A 423 1.65 -19.89 -19.58
C GLY A 423 1.79 -20.43 -21.01
N ALA A 424 1.61 -21.73 -21.22
CA ALA A 424 1.75 -22.36 -22.53
C ALA A 424 0.48 -22.32 -23.42
N PRO A 425 -0.74 -22.60 -22.92
CA PRO A 425 -1.89 -22.95 -23.77
C PRO A 425 -2.19 -21.94 -24.89
N VAL A 426 -2.46 -20.68 -24.57
CA VAL A 426 -2.90 -19.66 -25.54
C VAL A 426 -1.77 -19.31 -26.50
N ALA A 427 -0.55 -19.12 -26.00
CA ALA A 427 0.59 -18.76 -26.84
C ALA A 427 0.90 -19.84 -27.89
N PHE A 428 0.97 -21.11 -27.47
CA PHE A 428 1.29 -22.22 -28.37
C PHE A 428 0.11 -22.60 -29.28
N LEU A 429 -1.13 -22.57 -28.79
CA LEU A 429 -2.31 -22.81 -29.64
C LEU A 429 -2.43 -21.74 -30.73
N THR A 430 -2.16 -20.47 -30.39
CA THR A 430 -2.18 -19.37 -31.37
C THR A 430 -1.12 -19.57 -32.44
N ALA A 431 0.11 -19.93 -32.05
CA ALA A 431 1.18 -20.21 -32.99
C ALA A 431 0.88 -21.44 -33.86
N TRP A 432 0.40 -22.53 -33.25
CA TRP A 432 0.07 -23.78 -33.96
C TRP A 432 -1.10 -23.63 -34.95
N TYR A 433 -2.09 -22.78 -34.63
CA TYR A 433 -3.22 -22.54 -35.54
C TYR A 433 -2.86 -21.56 -36.66
N GLY A 434 -1.98 -20.59 -36.38
CA GLY A 434 -1.61 -19.53 -37.30
C GLY A 434 -0.47 -19.87 -38.27
N LEU A 435 0.33 -20.90 -37.97
CA LEU A 435 1.45 -21.40 -38.77
C LEU A 435 1.09 -22.77 -39.37
#